data_AF-A0A841JBF9-F1
#
_entry.id   AF-A0A841JBF9-F1
#
_cell.length_a   1.000
_cell.length_b   1.000
_cell.length_c   1.000
_cell.angle_alpha   90.00
_cell.angle_beta   90.00
_cell.angle_gamma   90.00
#
_symmetry.space_group_name_H-M   'P 1'
#
loop_
_entity.id
_entity.type
_entity.pdbx_description
1 polymer ?
#
loop_
_entity_poly.entity_id
_entity_poly.type
_entity_poly.pdbx_seq_one_letter_code
_entity_poly.pdbx_strand_id
1 'polypeptide(L)'
;MPQAQIRKFNVCAPLSRQHGKPGANSMASGTRNIRMLLSQDCFDLLADAMCQFSKKSAKFQSLRSTVQHACERTRSLEFDRHYIDRFVFEHPVDGRVAVWLEVKPDWIADYDEMRQKIAQISGKTVHDKVVIPFVVHLAQVNHLL
;
A
#
# COMPACT_ATOMS: atom_id res chain seq x y z
N MET A 1 30.93 -26.52 2.89
CA MET A 1 29.99 -25.62 3.59
C MET A 1 30.16 -24.21 3.03
N PRO A 2 29.17 -23.61 2.36
CA PRO A 2 29.30 -22.25 1.86
C PRO A 2 28.81 -21.23 2.91
N GLN A 3 29.68 -20.29 3.25
CA GLN A 3 29.40 -19.14 4.11
C GLN A 3 28.51 -18.14 3.35
N ALA A 4 27.38 -17.76 3.96
CA ALA A 4 26.50 -16.72 3.46
C ALA A 4 27.08 -15.33 3.75
N GLN A 5 27.32 -14.56 2.69
CA GLN A 5 27.84 -13.20 2.77
C GLN A 5 26.69 -12.20 2.96
N ILE A 6 26.57 -11.65 4.17
CA ILE A 6 25.60 -10.60 4.52
C ILE A 6 26.00 -9.31 3.80
N ARG A 7 25.17 -8.85 2.85
CA ARG A 7 25.36 -7.55 2.19
C ARG A 7 24.87 -6.43 3.11
N LYS A 8 25.81 -5.54 3.46
CA LYS A 8 25.64 -4.31 4.24
C LYS A 8 24.65 -3.35 3.55
N PHE A 9 23.74 -2.78 4.34
CA PHE A 9 22.95 -1.60 3.98
C PHE A 9 23.86 -0.37 4.00
N ASN A 10 23.97 0.34 2.87
CA ASN A 10 24.60 1.66 2.82
C ASN A 10 23.54 2.74 3.07
N VAL A 11 23.72 3.47 4.16
CA VAL A 11 23.12 4.78 4.42
C VAL A 11 23.98 5.83 3.72
N CYS A 12 23.40 6.67 2.85
CA CYS A 12 24.06 7.87 2.36
C CYS A 12 23.12 9.08 2.44
N ALA A 13 23.68 10.14 3.05
CA ALA A 13 23.11 11.45 3.34
C ALA A 13 23.06 12.37 2.07
N PRO A 14 22.55 13.62 2.16
CA PRO A 14 21.92 14.32 1.05
C PRO A 14 22.90 15.18 0.23
N LEU A 15 22.55 15.40 -1.04
CA LEU A 15 23.16 16.43 -1.90
C LEU A 15 22.06 17.31 -2.51
N SER A 16 22.15 18.60 -2.21
CA SER A 16 21.23 19.64 -2.67
C SER A 16 21.64 20.24 -4.01
N ARG A 17 20.61 20.48 -4.84
CA ARG A 17 20.37 21.54 -5.85
C ARG A 17 21.31 21.70 -7.05
N GLN A 18 20.71 21.67 -8.25
CA GLN A 18 20.82 22.74 -9.25
C GLN A 18 19.50 22.93 -10.02
N HIS A 19 19.20 24.19 -10.37
CA HIS A 19 18.03 24.69 -11.10
C HIS A 19 18.15 24.47 -12.62
N GLY A 20 17.05 24.08 -13.27
CA GLY A 20 16.89 24.05 -14.74
C GLY A 20 15.41 24.29 -15.12
N LYS A 21 15.19 25.01 -16.22
CA LYS A 21 13.93 25.64 -16.72
C LYS A 21 12.71 24.69 -16.82
N PRO A 22 11.45 25.22 -16.76
CA PRO A 22 10.24 24.42 -16.86
C PRO A 22 9.91 24.12 -18.33
N GLY A 23 10.52 23.07 -18.87
CA GLY A 23 9.90 22.29 -19.94
C GLY A 23 8.88 21.34 -19.33
N ALA A 24 7.80 21.01 -20.05
CA ALA A 24 6.72 20.16 -19.58
C ALA A 24 7.24 18.78 -19.09
N ASN A 25 7.54 18.69 -17.80
CA ASN A 25 7.90 17.45 -17.14
C ASN A 25 6.62 16.66 -16.98
N SER A 26 6.39 15.67 -17.85
CA SER A 26 5.73 14.46 -17.38
C SER A 26 6.63 13.94 -16.27
N MET A 27 6.28 14.26 -15.02
CA MET A 27 7.06 13.93 -13.84
C MET A 27 7.34 12.44 -13.89
N ALA A 28 8.62 12.07 -14.04
CA ALA A 28 9.04 10.71 -13.79
C ALA A 28 8.50 10.35 -12.40
N SER A 29 7.48 9.49 -12.39
CA SER A 29 6.75 9.16 -11.18
C SER A 29 7.77 8.56 -10.21
N GLY A 30 8.19 9.34 -9.22
CA GLY A 30 9.22 8.93 -8.27
C GLY A 30 8.63 7.95 -7.27
N THR A 31 9.48 7.09 -6.71
CA THR A 31 9.11 6.24 -5.58
C THR A 31 8.51 7.08 -4.43
N ARG A 32 7.32 6.70 -3.95
CA ARG A 32 6.64 7.33 -2.80
C ARG A 32 6.84 6.47 -1.55
N ASN A 33 7.29 7.08 -0.46
CA ASN A 33 7.43 6.41 0.83
C ASN A 33 6.21 6.71 1.71
N ILE A 34 5.43 5.68 2.01
CA ILE A 34 4.28 5.75 2.92
C ILE A 34 4.74 5.32 4.31
N ARG A 35 4.42 6.12 5.32
CA ARG A 35 4.65 5.81 6.72
C ARG A 35 3.34 5.99 7.47
N MET A 36 2.89 4.95 8.13
CA MET A 36 1.62 4.95 8.86
C MET A 36 1.75 4.25 10.20
N LEU A 37 0.88 4.65 11.12
CA LEU A 37 0.65 3.94 12.38
C LEU A 37 -0.69 3.25 12.28
N LEU A 38 -0.70 1.94 12.53
CA LEU A 38 -1.89 1.10 12.49
C LEU A 38 -2.23 0.58 13.88
N SER A 39 -3.51 0.28 14.09
CA SER A 39 -3.95 -0.64 15.15
C SER A 39 -3.35 -2.02 14.96
N GLN A 40 -3.37 -2.82 16.03
CA GLN A 40 -2.95 -4.22 15.96
C GLN A 40 -3.85 -4.99 14.98
N ASP A 41 -5.16 -4.78 15.04
CA ASP A 41 -6.13 -5.44 14.17
C ASP A 41 -5.89 -5.18 12.68
N CYS A 42 -5.62 -3.93 12.29
CA CYS A 42 -5.28 -3.61 10.90
C CYS A 42 -3.92 -4.20 10.51
N PHE A 43 -2.95 -4.29 11.42
CA PHE A 43 -1.67 -4.93 11.14
C PHE A 43 -1.83 -6.44 10.92
N ASP A 44 -2.61 -7.11 11.77
CA ASP A 44 -2.89 -8.54 11.67
C ASP A 44 -3.63 -8.85 10.37
N LEU A 45 -4.60 -8.02 9.98
CA LEU A 45 -5.28 -8.12 8.68
C LEU A 45 -4.28 -8.09 7.51
N LEU A 46 -3.32 -7.16 7.53
CA LEU A 46 -2.29 -7.07 6.49
C LEU A 46 -1.36 -8.28 6.50
N ALA A 47 -0.99 -8.80 7.68
CA ALA A 47 -0.15 -9.97 7.83
C ALA A 47 -0.85 -11.24 7.32
N ASP A 48 -2.14 -11.40 7.62
CA ASP A 48 -2.97 -12.51 7.17
C ASP A 48 -3.13 -12.50 5.64
N ALA A 49 -3.41 -11.34 5.06
CA ALA A 49 -3.48 -11.18 3.62
C ALA A 49 -2.16 -11.54 2.93
N MET A 50 -1.03 -11.09 3.49
CA MET A 50 0.31 -11.43 2.98
C MET A 50 0.58 -12.94 3.06
N CYS A 51 0.16 -13.58 4.16
CA CYS A 51 0.25 -15.02 4.35
C CYS A 51 -0.61 -15.77 3.33
N GLN A 52 -1.86 -15.34 3.12
CA GLN A 52 -2.78 -15.90 2.14
C GLN A 52 -2.22 -15.81 0.72
N PHE A 53 -1.74 -14.64 0.31
CA PHE A 53 -1.17 -14.45 -1.02
C PHE A 53 0.10 -15.27 -1.21
N SER A 54 0.92 -15.41 -0.15
CA SER A 54 2.11 -16.26 -0.18
C SER A 54 1.76 -17.73 -0.40
N LYS A 55 0.72 -18.24 0.28
CA LYS A 55 0.21 -19.60 0.11
C LYS A 55 -0.32 -19.81 -1.30
N LYS A 56 -1.14 -18.89 -1.82
CA LYS A 56 -1.76 -19.02 -3.15
C LYS A 56 -0.75 -18.95 -4.29
N SER A 57 0.27 -18.10 -4.16
CA SER A 57 1.33 -17.96 -5.17
C SER A 57 2.48 -18.97 -5.04
N ALA A 58 2.46 -19.82 -4.00
CA ALA A 58 3.55 -20.74 -3.64
C ALA A 58 4.93 -20.06 -3.51
N LYS A 59 4.95 -18.75 -3.19
CA LYS A 59 6.15 -17.93 -3.03
C LYS A 59 5.93 -16.97 -1.88
N PHE A 60 6.97 -16.69 -1.09
CA PHE A 60 6.88 -15.68 -0.05
C PHE A 60 6.61 -14.30 -0.67
N GLN A 61 5.52 -13.68 -0.25
CA GLN A 61 5.11 -12.35 -0.68
C GLN A 61 5.43 -11.33 0.41
N SER A 62 5.90 -10.16 -0.02
CA SER A 62 6.07 -9.02 0.86
C SER A 62 4.75 -8.27 1.03
N LEU A 63 4.63 -7.46 2.08
CA LEU A 63 3.48 -6.56 2.23
C LEU A 63 3.34 -5.64 1.00
N ARG A 64 4.46 -5.12 0.47
CA ARG A 64 4.46 -4.32 -0.76
C ARG A 64 3.84 -5.05 -1.95
N SER A 65 4.28 -6.28 -2.23
CA SER A 65 3.74 -7.05 -3.37
C SER A 65 2.28 -7.44 -3.14
N THR A 66 1.88 -7.66 -1.89
CA THR A 66 0.48 -7.92 -1.52
C THR A 66 -0.41 -6.71 -1.77
N VAL A 67 0.00 -5.51 -1.34
CA VAL A 67 -0.76 -4.27 -1.56
C VAL A 67 -0.81 -3.93 -3.06
N GLN A 68 0.30 -4.05 -3.78
CA GLN A 68 0.36 -3.88 -5.23
C GLN A 68 -0.66 -4.80 -5.93
N HIS A 69 -0.66 -6.08 -5.60
CA HIS A 69 -1.60 -7.04 -6.17
C HIS A 69 -3.06 -6.70 -5.81
N ALA A 70 -3.32 -6.31 -4.56
CA ALA A 70 -4.65 -5.91 -4.13
C ALA A 70 -5.16 -4.69 -4.90
N CYS A 71 -4.34 -3.65 -5.09
CA CYS A 71 -4.71 -2.47 -5.90
C CYS A 71 -5.04 -2.86 -7.34
N GLU A 72 -4.18 -3.63 -8.01
CA GLU A 72 -4.39 -4.07 -9.38
C GLU A 72 -5.70 -4.85 -9.54
N ARG A 73 -5.98 -5.78 -8.61
CA ARG A 73 -7.15 -6.67 -8.70
C ARG A 73 -8.47 -6.00 -8.30
N THR A 74 -8.43 -5.01 -7.42
CA THR A 74 -9.66 -4.38 -6.88
C THR A 74 -10.10 -3.14 -7.64
N ARG A 75 -9.28 -2.60 -8.56
CA ARG A 75 -9.61 -1.39 -9.33
C ARG A 75 -10.97 -1.44 -10.03
N SER A 76 -11.31 -2.60 -10.60
CA SER A 76 -12.56 -2.82 -11.34
C SER A 76 -13.74 -3.22 -10.45
N LEU A 77 -13.54 -3.42 -9.14
CA LEU A 77 -14.65 -3.75 -8.25
C LEU A 77 -15.49 -2.51 -7.96
N GLU A 78 -16.80 -2.65 -8.03
CA GLU A 78 -17.72 -1.65 -7.52
C GLU A 78 -17.92 -1.86 -6.03
N PHE A 79 -17.86 -0.76 -5.27
CA PHE A 79 -18.21 -0.74 -3.85
C PHE A 79 -18.82 0.63 -3.55
N ASP A 80 -19.70 0.64 -2.57
CA ASP A 80 -20.37 1.86 -2.13
C ASP A 80 -19.70 2.41 -0.86
N ARG A 81 -20.27 3.51 -0.37
CA ARG A 81 -19.82 4.16 0.86
C ARG A 81 -20.04 3.29 2.09
N HIS A 82 -21.07 2.45 2.11
CA HIS A 82 -21.37 1.59 3.24
C HIS A 82 -20.24 0.58 3.50
N TYR A 83 -19.61 0.05 2.45
CA TYR A 83 -18.43 -0.81 2.60
C TYR A 83 -17.25 -0.13 3.30
N ILE A 84 -16.97 1.13 2.94
CA ILE A 84 -15.88 1.91 3.55
C ILE A 84 -16.22 2.23 5.00
N ASP A 85 -17.44 2.73 5.24
CA ASP A 85 -17.89 3.13 6.57
C ASP A 85 -17.94 1.91 7.52
N ARG A 86 -18.41 0.76 7.05
CA ARG A 86 -18.38 -0.50 7.80
C ARG A 86 -16.96 -0.93 8.12
N PHE A 87 -16.05 -0.91 7.14
CA PHE A 87 -14.65 -1.26 7.37
C PHE A 87 -14.01 -0.39 8.45
N VAL A 88 -14.19 0.93 8.37
CA VAL A 88 -13.61 1.87 9.35
C VAL A 88 -14.23 1.69 10.75
N PHE A 89 -15.51 1.30 10.81
CA PHE A 89 -16.20 1.00 12.07
C PHE A 89 -15.71 -0.31 12.70
N GLU A 90 -15.59 -1.37 11.91
CA GLU A 90 -15.17 -2.71 12.37
C GLU A 90 -13.66 -2.80 12.64
N HIS A 91 -12.86 -2.01 11.92
CA HIS A 91 -11.41 -1.99 12.02
C HIS A 91 -10.90 -0.57 12.31
N PRO A 92 -10.89 -0.14 13.59
CA PRO A 92 -10.29 1.12 13.98
C PRO A 92 -8.84 1.19 13.48
N VAL A 93 -8.53 2.16 12.62
CA VAL A 93 -7.23 2.20 11.91
C VAL A 93 -6.10 2.80 12.74
N ASP A 94 -6.41 3.61 13.73
CA ASP A 94 -5.42 4.33 14.53
C ASP A 94 -4.80 3.44 15.61
N GLY A 95 -3.48 3.44 15.68
CA GLY A 95 -2.75 2.67 16.68
C GLY A 95 -1.28 3.04 16.79
N ARG A 96 -0.45 2.06 17.18
CA ARG A 96 0.97 2.26 17.51
C ARG A 96 1.93 1.41 16.67
N VAL A 97 1.41 0.53 15.81
CA VAL A 97 2.23 -0.34 14.99
C VAL A 97 2.72 0.45 13.77
N ALA A 98 4.03 0.68 13.67
CA ALA A 98 4.60 1.44 12.58
C ALA A 98 4.79 0.57 11.33
N VAL A 99 4.18 0.98 10.21
CA VAL A 99 4.30 0.31 8.91
C VAL A 99 4.83 1.28 7.85
N TRP A 100 5.85 0.81 7.14
CA TRP A 100 6.63 1.60 6.19
C TRP A 100 6.59 0.90 4.84
N LEU A 101 6.08 1.58 3.81
CA LEU A 101 5.89 1.00 2.49
C LEU A 101 6.49 1.89 1.41
N GLU A 102 7.20 1.25 0.50
CA GLU A 102 7.75 1.88 -0.69
C GLU A 102 6.81 1.60 -1.87
N VAL A 103 6.12 2.64 -2.34
CA VAL A 103 5.29 2.61 -3.55
C VAL A 103 6.17 2.98 -4.73
N LYS A 104 6.34 2.04 -5.65
CA LYS A 104 7.23 2.18 -6.78
C LYS A 104 6.44 2.64 -8.02
N PRO A 105 7.12 3.16 -9.04
CA PRO A 105 6.46 3.75 -10.21
C PRO A 105 5.60 2.74 -11.01
N ASP A 106 5.87 1.45 -10.85
CA ASP A 106 5.18 0.34 -11.52
C ASP A 106 3.77 0.05 -10.99
N TRP A 107 3.37 0.60 -9.84
CA TRP A 107 2.03 0.39 -9.28
C TRP A 107 1.40 1.61 -8.60
N ILE A 108 2.13 2.74 -8.58
CA ILE A 108 1.63 4.00 -8.01
C ILE A 108 0.35 4.48 -8.69
N ALA A 109 0.17 4.20 -9.98
CA ALA A 109 -1.03 4.56 -10.72
C ALA A 109 -2.26 3.81 -10.19
N ASP A 110 -2.17 2.48 -10.04
CA ASP A 110 -3.27 1.67 -9.47
C ASP A 110 -3.56 2.08 -8.02
N TYR A 111 -2.52 2.43 -7.24
CA TYR A 111 -2.70 2.93 -5.88
C TYR A 111 -3.42 4.29 -5.84
N ASP A 112 -2.99 5.25 -6.65
CA ASP A 112 -3.57 6.59 -6.69
C ASP A 112 -5.01 6.56 -7.24
N GLU A 113 -5.30 5.69 -8.21
CA GLU A 113 -6.67 5.45 -8.70
C GLU A 113 -7.57 4.92 -7.58
N MET A 114 -7.14 3.88 -6.85
CA MET A 114 -7.90 3.35 -5.71
C MET A 114 -8.09 4.40 -4.61
N ARG A 115 -7.03 5.15 -4.28
CA ARG A 115 -7.10 6.24 -3.30
C ARG A 115 -8.11 7.30 -3.71
N GLN A 116 -8.12 7.70 -4.99
CA GLN A 116 -9.08 8.67 -5.53
C GLN A 116 -10.51 8.13 -5.48
N LYS A 117 -10.72 6.88 -5.88
CA LYS A 117 -12.03 6.22 -5.86
C LYS A 117 -12.63 6.19 -4.45
N ILE A 118 -11.83 5.79 -3.44
CA ILE A 118 -12.28 5.77 -2.03
C ILE A 118 -12.56 7.19 -1.52
N ALA A 119 -11.75 8.19 -1.89
CA ALA A 119 -11.99 9.58 -1.52
C ALA A 119 -13.31 10.12 -2.09
N GLN A 120 -13.61 9.81 -3.36
CA GLN A 120 -14.85 10.21 -4.03
C GLN A 120 -16.07 9.58 -3.38
N ILE A 121 -16.02 8.27 -3.12
CA ILE A 121 -17.15 7.53 -2.51
C ILE A 121 -17.39 7.95 -1.07
N SER A 122 -16.33 8.16 -0.28
CA SER A 122 -16.46 8.58 1.12
C SER A 122 -16.86 10.05 1.27
N GLY A 123 -16.66 10.88 0.24
CA GLY A 123 -16.88 12.32 0.29
C GLY A 123 -15.94 13.06 1.26
N LYS A 124 -14.81 12.43 1.62
CA LYS A 124 -13.84 12.95 2.61
C LYS A 124 -12.42 12.73 2.13
N THR A 125 -11.48 13.49 2.69
CA THR A 125 -10.06 13.21 2.54
C THR A 125 -9.73 11.87 3.20
N VAL A 126 -9.09 10.97 2.47
CA VAL A 126 -8.68 9.65 2.96
C VAL A 126 -7.17 9.59 3.20
N HIS A 127 -6.80 8.88 4.26
CA HIS A 127 -5.42 8.65 4.66
C HIS A 127 -4.95 7.26 4.23
N ASP A 128 -3.65 7.10 3.97
CA ASP A 128 -3.06 5.83 3.54
C ASP A 128 -3.31 4.69 4.57
N LYS A 129 -3.36 5.04 5.87
CA LYS A 129 -3.72 4.14 6.97
C LYS A 129 -5.13 3.54 6.88
N VAL A 130 -6.02 4.16 6.09
CA VAL A 130 -7.36 3.62 5.77
C VAL A 130 -7.30 2.90 4.43
N VAL A 131 -6.73 3.55 3.40
CA VAL A 131 -6.71 3.04 2.02
C VAL A 131 -6.04 1.68 1.93
N ILE A 132 -4.84 1.53 2.52
CA ILE A 132 -4.07 0.29 2.36
C ILE A 132 -4.77 -0.91 3.02
N PRO A 133 -5.15 -0.84 4.32
CA PRO A 133 -5.92 -1.92 4.93
C PRO A 133 -7.25 -2.20 4.22
N PHE A 134 -7.98 -1.15 3.81
CA PHE A 134 -9.27 -1.32 3.13
C PHE A 134 -9.12 -2.04 1.78
N VAL A 135 -8.16 -1.64 0.94
CA VAL A 135 -7.96 -2.26 -0.38
C VAL A 135 -7.54 -3.73 -0.23
N VAL A 136 -6.68 -4.02 0.74
CA VAL A 136 -6.27 -5.39 1.04
C VAL A 136 -7.44 -6.22 1.56
N HIS A 137 -8.23 -5.67 2.47
CA HIS A 137 -9.45 -6.31 2.97
C HIS A 137 -10.45 -6.58 1.84
N LEU A 138 -10.65 -5.60 0.95
CA LEU A 138 -11.53 -5.72 -0.21
C LEU A 138 -11.05 -6.85 -1.15
N ALA A 139 -9.75 -6.94 -1.41
CA ALA A 139 -9.19 -8.04 -2.18
C ALA A 139 -9.39 -9.40 -1.48
N GLN A 140 -9.21 -9.44 -0.16
CA GLN A 140 -9.35 -10.65 0.64
C GLN A 140 -10.78 -11.20 0.63
N VAL A 141 -11.78 -10.35 0.92
CA VAL A 141 -13.20 -10.77 0.97
C VAL A 141 -13.78 -11.13 -0.40
N ASN A 142 -13.14 -10.66 -1.49
CA ASN A 142 -13.49 -11.03 -2.87
C ASN A 142 -12.60 -12.17 -3.43
N HIS A 143 -11.77 -12.80 -2.61
CA HIS A 143 -10.87 -13.91 -3.00
C HIS A 143 -9.87 -13.57 -4.13
N LEU A 144 -9.46 -12.30 -4.18
CA LEU A 144 -8.57 -11.75 -5.20
C LEU A 144 -7.08 -11.74 -4.81
N LEU A 145 -6.76 -12.00 -3.54
CA LEU A 145 -5.40 -12.31 -3.08
C LEU A 145 -4.97 -13.69 -3.54
#